data_AF-A0A0P0W531-F1
#
_entry.id   AF-A0A0P0W531-F1
#
_cell.length_a   1.000
_cell.length_b   1.000
_cell.length_c   1.000
_cell.angle_alpha   90.00
_cell.angle_beta   90.00
_cell.angle_gamma   90.00
#
_symmetry.space_group_name_H-M   'P 1'
#
loop_
_entity.id
_entity.type
_entity.pdbx_description
1 polymer ?
#
loop_
_entity_poly.entity_id
_entity_poly.type
_entity_poly.pdbx_seq_one_letter_code
_entity_poly.pdbx_strand_id
1 'polypeptide(L)'
;SFSSSCRHLSDAHDLITQFYSIRDIIGNTSSVQQFWKQRKYLRKNIWLQTWLRQEIQALTRDENVDAIIYHIHGVIESFMKRQEKGHASKMAPPEKRREEFKSLLMEAARPFLLGQTERFVAEVELFLVSHLNIDAYSRLRVQRLKESTSHVSREQDVLPQDRSLEDHYLYFLGDETDCNDEIW
;
A
#
# COMPACT_ATOMS: atom_id res chain seq x y z
N SER A 1 -5.83 -27.46 12.82
CA SER A 1 -6.39 -26.26 12.16
C SER A 1 -5.63 -24.99 12.55
N PHE A 2 -5.22 -24.83 13.81
CA PHE A 2 -4.51 -23.65 14.33
C PHE A 2 -3.22 -23.28 13.56
N SER A 3 -2.43 -24.27 13.13
CA SER A 3 -1.18 -24.00 12.41
C SER A 3 -1.36 -23.43 11.00
N SER A 4 -2.53 -23.57 10.39
CA SER A 4 -2.75 -23.10 9.01
C SER A 4 -2.93 -21.58 9.00
N SER A 5 -3.79 -21.03 9.86
CA SER A 5 -4.12 -19.59 9.86
C SER A 5 -2.91 -18.69 10.13
N CYS A 6 -2.10 -18.98 11.17
CA CYS A 6 -0.90 -18.19 11.45
C CYS A 6 0.17 -18.29 10.35
N ARG A 7 0.28 -19.44 9.67
CA ARG A 7 1.17 -19.58 8.50
C ARG A 7 0.70 -18.68 7.36
N HIS A 8 -0.60 -18.60 7.13
CA HIS A 8 -1.19 -17.82 6.05
C HIS A 8 -1.02 -16.31 6.22
N LEU A 9 -1.15 -15.78 7.44
CA LEU A 9 -0.82 -14.36 7.71
C LEU A 9 0.67 -14.05 7.47
N SER A 10 1.57 -14.97 7.85
CA SER A 10 3.01 -14.84 7.57
C SER A 10 3.28 -14.76 6.06
N ASP A 11 2.65 -15.64 5.27
CA ASP A 11 2.83 -15.68 3.82
C ASP A 11 2.44 -14.34 3.15
N ALA A 12 1.31 -13.76 3.57
CA ALA A 12 0.84 -12.46 3.06
C ALA A 12 1.75 -11.30 3.48
N HIS A 13 2.17 -11.26 4.76
CA HIS A 13 3.12 -10.26 5.26
C HIS A 13 4.48 -10.35 4.56
N ASP A 14 4.96 -11.56 4.29
CA ASP A 14 6.23 -11.79 3.60
C ASP A 14 6.15 -11.30 2.15
N LEU A 15 5.03 -11.54 1.45
CA LEU A 15 4.83 -11.03 0.10
C LEU A 15 4.77 -9.50 0.06
N ILE A 16 4.03 -8.87 0.99
CA ILE A 16 3.99 -7.40 1.08
C ILE A 16 5.39 -6.86 1.36
N THR A 17 6.13 -7.46 2.30
CA THR A 17 7.51 -7.07 2.61
C THR A 17 8.42 -7.19 1.38
N GLN A 18 8.24 -8.21 0.54
CA GLN A 18 9.00 -8.35 -0.71
C GLN A 18 8.74 -7.19 -1.68
N PHE A 19 7.51 -6.66 -1.77
CA PHE A 19 7.24 -5.48 -2.62
C PHE A 19 8.06 -4.26 -2.23
N TYR A 20 8.41 -4.12 -0.95
CA TYR A 20 9.24 -3.02 -0.44
C TYR A 20 10.73 -3.21 -0.72
N SER A 21 11.17 -4.41 -1.11
CA SER A 21 12.58 -4.68 -1.44
C SER A 21 12.94 -4.29 -2.89
N ILE A 22 11.94 -4.15 -3.77
CA ILE A 22 12.13 -3.76 -5.18
C ILE A 22 12.57 -2.30 -5.22
N ARG A 23 13.79 -1.98 -5.68
CA ARG A 23 14.26 -0.59 -5.72
C ARG A 23 13.57 0.27 -6.79
N ASP A 24 13.26 -0.32 -7.93
CA ASP A 24 12.65 0.40 -9.05
C ASP A 24 11.13 0.40 -8.97
N ILE A 25 10.59 1.52 -8.49
CA ILE A 25 9.21 1.85 -8.73
C ILE A 25 9.12 2.34 -10.18
N ILE A 26 8.88 1.43 -11.11
CA ILE A 26 8.40 1.80 -12.45
C ILE A 26 6.97 2.30 -12.26
N GLY A 27 6.86 3.53 -11.78
CA GLY A 27 5.62 4.25 -11.55
C GLY A 27 5.23 4.95 -12.85
N ASN A 28 3.97 4.82 -13.24
CA ASN A 28 3.41 5.48 -14.41
C ASN A 28 3.40 7.01 -14.18
N THR A 29 4.52 7.68 -14.43
CA THR A 29 4.73 9.11 -14.20
C THR A 29 3.61 9.94 -14.82
N SER A 30 3.14 9.55 -16.00
CA SER A 30 2.02 10.18 -16.70
C SER A 30 0.70 10.04 -15.92
N SER A 31 0.37 8.86 -15.43
CA SER A 31 -0.84 8.65 -14.60
C SER A 31 -0.78 9.41 -13.29
N VAL A 32 0.40 9.44 -12.63
CA VAL A 32 0.59 10.22 -11.39
C VAL A 32 0.37 11.71 -11.67
N GLN A 33 1.01 12.25 -12.71
CA GLN A 33 0.81 13.65 -13.09
C GLN A 33 -0.66 13.96 -13.41
N GLN A 34 -1.34 13.09 -14.16
CA GLN A 34 -2.76 13.26 -14.48
C GLN A 34 -3.66 13.19 -13.24
N PHE A 35 -3.37 12.31 -12.29
CA PHE A 35 -4.11 12.17 -11.03
C PHE A 35 -4.14 13.49 -10.23
N TRP A 36 -2.97 14.13 -10.08
CA TRP A 36 -2.84 15.41 -9.38
C TRP A 36 -3.44 16.58 -10.17
N LYS A 37 -3.19 16.63 -11.48
CA LYS A 37 -3.73 17.66 -12.40
C LYS A 37 -5.27 17.65 -12.40
N GLN A 38 -5.87 16.47 -12.51
CA GLN A 38 -7.32 16.30 -12.57
C GLN A 38 -7.99 16.24 -11.18
N ARG A 39 -7.23 16.40 -10.10
CA ARG A 39 -7.73 16.35 -8.71
C ARG A 39 -8.47 15.05 -8.36
N LYS A 40 -8.05 13.93 -8.95
CA LYS A 40 -8.68 12.62 -8.73
C LYS A 40 -8.59 12.16 -7.28
N TYR A 41 -7.62 12.67 -6.51
CA TYR A 41 -7.48 12.44 -5.07
C TYR A 41 -8.70 12.87 -4.23
N LEU A 42 -9.60 13.72 -4.78
CA LEU A 42 -10.84 14.10 -4.11
C LEU A 42 -11.91 12.99 -4.16
N ARG A 43 -11.71 11.96 -4.99
CA ARG A 43 -12.62 10.82 -5.04
C ARG A 43 -12.37 9.90 -3.85
N LYS A 44 -13.45 9.47 -3.19
CA LYS A 44 -13.38 8.52 -2.09
C LYS A 44 -12.79 7.19 -2.58
N ASN A 45 -11.77 6.69 -1.89
CA ASN A 45 -11.26 5.34 -2.08
C ASN A 45 -11.68 4.48 -0.88
N ILE A 46 -12.69 3.63 -1.08
CA ILE A 46 -13.26 2.77 -0.02
C ILE A 46 -12.28 1.68 0.46
N TRP A 47 -11.25 1.39 -0.34
CA TRP A 47 -10.27 0.34 -0.05
C TRP A 47 -9.05 0.85 0.72
N LEU A 48 -8.91 2.18 0.87
CA LEU A 48 -7.72 2.79 1.44
C LEU A 48 -7.43 2.32 2.87
N GLN A 49 -8.44 2.30 3.75
CA GLN A 49 -8.24 1.91 5.14
C GLN A 49 -7.83 0.43 5.25
N THR A 50 -8.50 -0.47 4.54
CA THR A 50 -8.18 -1.91 4.53
C THR A 50 -6.80 -2.17 3.91
N TRP A 51 -6.45 -1.46 2.83
CA TRP A 51 -5.12 -1.55 2.24
C TRP A 51 -4.04 -1.06 3.21
N LEU A 52 -4.23 0.10 3.85
CA LEU A 52 -3.30 0.63 4.86
C LEU A 52 -3.09 -0.37 6.01
N ARG A 53 -4.15 -1.05 6.46
CA ARG A 53 -4.05 -2.07 7.51
C ARG A 53 -3.05 -3.16 7.12
N GLN A 54 -3.22 -3.78 5.95
CA GLN A 54 -2.36 -4.88 5.50
C GLN A 54 -0.90 -4.43 5.34
N GLU A 55 -0.68 -3.25 4.76
CA GLU A 55 0.67 -2.74 4.57
C GLU A 55 1.34 -2.43 5.90
N ILE A 56 0.63 -1.80 6.84
CA ILE A 56 1.21 -1.45 8.15
C ILE A 56 1.48 -2.73 8.94
N GLN A 57 0.52 -3.67 9.01
CA GLN A 57 0.71 -4.96 9.70
C GLN A 57 1.91 -5.73 9.15
N ALA A 58 2.09 -5.76 7.83
CA ALA A 58 3.24 -6.42 7.21
C ALA A 58 4.57 -5.71 7.55
N LEU A 59 4.60 -4.38 7.50
CA LEU A 59 5.82 -3.61 7.73
C LEU A 59 6.23 -3.55 9.21
N THR A 60 5.28 -3.53 10.13
CA THR A 60 5.55 -3.50 11.58
C THR A 60 5.61 -4.90 12.19
N ARG A 61 5.08 -5.92 11.49
CA ARG A 61 4.81 -7.27 12.03
C ARG A 61 3.99 -7.22 13.31
N ASP A 62 3.02 -6.31 13.36
CA ASP A 62 2.12 -6.09 14.49
C ASP A 62 0.68 -6.12 13.96
N GLU A 63 -0.21 -6.86 14.61
CA GLU A 63 -1.62 -6.91 14.25
C GLU A 63 -2.40 -5.70 14.80
N ASN A 64 -1.96 -5.15 15.94
CA ASN A 64 -2.62 -4.05 16.65
C ASN A 64 -2.15 -2.68 16.12
N VAL A 65 -2.56 -2.37 14.90
CA VAL A 65 -2.12 -1.17 14.17
C VAL A 65 -3.21 -0.10 14.04
N ASP A 66 -4.36 -0.27 14.72
CA ASP A 66 -5.52 0.61 14.56
C ASP A 66 -5.20 2.08 14.81
N ALA A 67 -4.46 2.39 15.88
CA ALA A 67 -4.07 3.76 16.19
C ALA A 67 -3.21 4.39 15.05
N ILE A 68 -2.32 3.60 14.45
CA ILE A 68 -1.46 4.01 13.35
C ILE A 68 -2.30 4.23 12.09
N ILE A 69 -3.21 3.31 11.78
CA ILE A 69 -4.12 3.42 10.64
C ILE A 69 -4.99 4.67 10.76
N TYR A 70 -5.64 4.89 11.91
CA TYR A 70 -6.51 6.06 12.10
C TYR A 70 -5.74 7.37 11.98
N HIS A 71 -4.50 7.42 12.49
CA HIS A 71 -3.64 8.58 12.33
C HIS A 71 -3.31 8.86 10.86
N ILE A 72 -2.77 7.87 10.15
CA ILE A 72 -2.34 8.02 8.74
C ILE A 72 -3.55 8.29 7.83
N HIS A 73 -4.62 7.51 7.96
CA HIS A 73 -5.85 7.68 7.20
C HIS A 73 -6.48 9.07 7.46
N GLY A 74 -6.49 9.52 8.73
CA GLY A 74 -6.98 10.84 9.11
C GLY A 74 -6.17 11.98 8.51
N VAL A 75 -4.84 11.86 8.44
CA VAL A 75 -3.96 12.83 7.75
C VAL A 75 -4.30 12.92 6.27
N ILE A 76 -4.47 11.78 5.59
CA ILE A 76 -4.87 11.73 4.18
C ILE A 76 -6.23 12.41 3.98
N GLU A 77 -7.26 12.02 4.75
CA GLU A 77 -8.59 12.61 4.62
C GLU A 77 -8.61 14.12 4.91
N SER A 78 -7.90 14.56 5.95
CA SER A 78 -7.80 15.96 6.34
C SER A 78 -7.18 16.78 5.22
N PHE A 79 -6.11 16.28 4.61
CA PHE A 79 -5.51 16.88 3.42
C PHE A 79 -6.54 16.98 2.29
N MET A 80 -7.23 15.89 1.93
CA MET A 80 -8.23 15.93 0.84
C MET A 80 -9.36 16.93 1.10
N LYS A 81 -9.91 16.97 2.33
CA LYS A 81 -10.96 17.91 2.76
C LYS A 81 -10.48 19.37 2.70
N ARG A 82 -9.22 19.64 3.07
CA ARG A 82 -8.60 20.98 2.94
C ARG A 82 -8.51 21.40 1.49
N GLN A 83 -8.09 20.49 0.61
CA GLN A 83 -7.97 20.76 -0.83
C GLN A 83 -9.34 20.98 -1.49
N GLU A 84 -10.42 20.39 -0.97
CA GLU A 84 -11.78 20.60 -1.48
C GLU A 84 -12.29 22.03 -1.22
N LYS A 85 -12.10 22.54 0.01
CA LYS A 85 -12.66 23.81 0.49
C LYS A 85 -11.84 25.04 0.10
N GLY A 86 -10.53 24.91 -0.10
CA GLY A 86 -9.64 26.05 -0.31
C GLY A 86 -9.74 26.67 -1.72
N HIS A 87 -10.18 27.93 -1.83
CA HIS A 87 -10.01 28.70 -3.08
C HIS A 87 -8.54 28.81 -3.48
N ALA A 88 -7.64 29.04 -2.51
CA ALA A 88 -6.19 29.06 -2.74
C ALA A 88 -5.64 27.69 -3.20
N SER A 89 -6.22 26.58 -2.74
CA SER A 89 -5.84 25.23 -3.17
C SER A 89 -6.11 25.01 -4.67
N LYS A 90 -7.16 25.62 -5.23
CA LYS A 90 -7.46 25.54 -6.66
C LYS A 90 -6.40 26.23 -7.53
N MET A 91 -5.69 27.23 -7.00
CA MET A 91 -4.64 27.96 -7.72
C MET A 91 -3.25 27.34 -7.55
N ALA A 92 -3.06 26.46 -6.56
CA ALA A 92 -1.78 25.81 -6.34
C ALA A 92 -1.46 24.82 -7.47
N PRO A 93 -0.21 24.85 -8.00
CA PRO A 93 0.20 23.89 -9.01
C PRO A 93 0.09 22.45 -8.46
N PRO A 94 -0.26 21.47 -9.30
CA PRO A 94 -0.45 20.09 -8.87
C PRO A 94 0.80 19.48 -8.24
N GLU A 95 1.99 19.91 -8.65
CA GLU A 95 3.29 19.50 -8.09
C GLU A 95 3.42 19.92 -6.62
N LYS A 96 3.06 21.17 -6.29
CA LYS A 96 3.08 21.66 -4.90
C LYS A 96 2.10 20.89 -4.01
N ARG A 97 0.91 20.54 -4.53
CA ARG A 97 -0.08 19.73 -3.80
C ARG A 97 0.45 18.31 -3.55
N ARG A 98 1.10 17.72 -4.55
CA ARG A 98 1.75 16.41 -4.42
C ARG A 98 2.86 16.44 -3.37
N GLU A 99 3.70 17.46 -3.38
CA GLU A 99 4.78 17.63 -2.38
C GLU A 99 4.23 17.81 -0.97
N GLU A 100 3.21 18.67 -0.78
CA GLU A 100 2.54 18.85 0.52
C GLU A 100 1.96 17.51 1.02
N PHE A 101 1.27 16.77 0.16
CA PHE A 101 0.73 15.45 0.50
C PHE A 101 1.83 14.48 0.95
N LYS A 102 2.92 14.38 0.19
CA LYS A 102 4.04 13.51 0.54
C LYS A 102 4.71 13.93 1.84
N SER A 103 4.92 15.22 2.07
CA SER A 103 5.52 15.74 3.30
C SER A 103 4.69 15.36 4.53
N LEU A 104 3.38 15.64 4.48
CA LEU A 104 2.47 15.30 5.58
C LEU A 104 2.42 13.80 5.87
N LEU A 105 2.39 12.98 4.81
CA LEU A 105 2.35 11.54 4.97
C LEU A 105 3.67 10.96 5.49
N MET A 106 4.81 11.51 5.04
CA MET A 106 6.13 11.16 5.57
C MET A 106 6.20 11.49 7.07
N GLU A 107 5.79 12.69 7.48
CA GLU A 107 5.77 13.09 8.89
C GLU A 107 4.90 12.17 9.75
N ALA A 108 3.72 11.80 9.24
CA ALA A 108 2.77 10.93 9.94
C ALA A 108 3.26 9.48 10.06
N ALA A 109 3.89 8.93 9.02
CA ALA A 109 4.28 7.52 8.98
C ALA A 109 5.67 7.25 9.58
N ARG A 110 6.57 8.24 9.58
CA ARG A 110 7.98 8.10 10.00
C ARG A 110 8.18 7.52 11.40
N PRO A 111 7.38 7.89 12.44
CA PRO A 111 7.54 7.32 13.77
C PRO A 111 7.32 5.80 13.83
N PHE A 112 6.56 5.24 12.87
CA PHE A 112 6.13 3.85 12.89
C PHE A 112 6.92 2.98 11.90
N LEU A 113 7.22 3.51 10.71
CA LEU A 113 7.78 2.72 9.60
C LEU A 113 9.28 2.93 9.38
N LEU A 114 9.89 3.90 10.06
CA LEU A 114 11.33 4.16 10.06
C LEU A 114 11.92 4.17 8.63
N GLY A 115 12.82 3.23 8.31
CA GLY A 115 13.49 3.14 7.00
C GLY A 115 12.55 2.85 5.82
N GLN A 116 11.34 2.34 6.07
CA GLN A 116 10.37 2.00 5.02
C GLN A 116 9.44 3.15 4.65
N THR A 117 9.53 4.28 5.36
CA THR A 117 8.60 5.41 5.24
C THR A 117 8.52 5.98 3.82
N GLU A 118 9.66 6.21 3.16
CA GLU A 118 9.68 6.78 1.82
C GLU A 118 9.00 5.86 0.80
N ARG A 119 9.30 4.56 0.88
CA ARG A 119 8.68 3.55 0.01
C ARG A 119 7.18 3.45 0.28
N PHE A 120 6.78 3.45 1.54
CA PHE A 120 5.37 3.41 1.93
C PHE A 120 4.59 4.60 1.35
N VAL A 121 5.14 5.81 1.45
CA VAL A 121 4.53 7.03 0.87
C VAL A 121 4.39 6.92 -0.65
N ALA A 122 5.38 6.35 -1.34
CA ALA A 122 5.30 6.12 -2.77
C ALA A 122 4.23 5.08 -3.15
N GLU A 123 4.12 3.99 -2.39
CA GLU A 123 3.08 2.96 -2.61
C GLU A 123 1.67 3.50 -2.33
N VAL A 124 1.48 4.31 -1.30
CA VAL A 124 0.20 4.98 -1.03
C VAL A 124 -0.21 5.83 -2.24
N GLU A 125 0.72 6.62 -2.79
CA GLU A 125 0.46 7.43 -3.99
C GLU A 125 0.06 6.55 -5.19
N LEU A 126 0.80 5.47 -5.44
CA LEU A 126 0.51 4.56 -6.53
C LEU A 126 -0.83 3.83 -6.38
N PHE A 127 -1.15 3.39 -5.16
CA PHE A 127 -2.43 2.77 -4.83
C PHE A 127 -3.58 3.72 -5.17
N LEU A 128 -3.51 4.96 -4.70
CA LEU A 128 -4.52 5.99 -4.99
C LEU A 128 -4.63 6.31 -6.49
N VAL A 129 -3.50 6.40 -7.19
CA VAL A 129 -3.45 6.67 -8.63
C VAL A 129 -4.08 5.53 -9.44
N SER A 130 -3.94 4.28 -8.98
CA SER A 130 -4.45 3.10 -9.69
C SER A 130 -5.98 3.02 -9.74
N HIS A 131 -6.67 3.54 -8.71
CA HIS A 131 -8.12 3.35 -8.50
C HIS A 131 -8.57 1.88 -8.49
N LEU A 132 -7.65 0.96 -8.25
CA LEU A 132 -7.92 -0.46 -8.17
C LEU A 132 -8.41 -0.84 -6.78
N ASN A 133 -9.14 -1.96 -6.68
CA ASN A 133 -9.33 -2.63 -5.41
C ASN A 133 -8.02 -3.31 -4.97
N ILE A 134 -7.99 -3.82 -3.75
CA ILE A 134 -6.80 -4.43 -3.13
C ILE A 134 -6.28 -5.59 -3.99
N ASP A 135 -7.18 -6.48 -4.43
CA ASP A 135 -6.87 -7.63 -5.27
C ASP A 135 -6.15 -7.24 -6.57
N ALA A 136 -6.73 -6.31 -7.34
CA ALA A 136 -6.20 -5.91 -8.62
C ALA A 136 -4.90 -5.11 -8.46
N TYR A 137 -4.79 -4.31 -7.39
CA TYR A 137 -3.53 -3.62 -7.10
C TYR A 137 -2.40 -4.59 -6.76
N SER A 138 -2.67 -5.61 -5.95
CA SER A 138 -1.67 -6.61 -5.59
C SER A 138 -1.28 -7.49 -6.77
N ARG A 139 -2.21 -7.85 -7.65
CA ARG A 139 -1.86 -8.48 -8.95
C ARG A 139 -0.90 -7.62 -9.77
N LEU A 140 -1.17 -6.31 -9.85
CA LEU A 140 -0.29 -5.36 -10.54
C LEU A 140 1.10 -5.27 -9.88
N ARG A 141 1.19 -5.34 -8.54
CA ARG A 141 2.49 -5.40 -7.83
C ARG A 141 3.25 -6.70 -8.12
N VAL A 142 2.57 -7.84 -8.11
CA VAL A 142 3.16 -9.14 -8.47
C VAL A 142 3.67 -9.13 -9.92
N GLN A 143 2.90 -8.58 -10.85
CA GLN A 143 3.33 -8.46 -12.24
C GLN A 143 4.59 -7.59 -12.35
N ARG A 144 4.61 -6.40 -11.72
CA ARG A 144 5.80 -5.54 -11.69
C ARG A 144 7.01 -6.25 -11.09
N LEU A 145 6.82 -7.01 -10.01
CA LEU A 145 7.88 -7.81 -9.39
C LEU A 145 8.44 -8.84 -10.38
N LYS A 146 7.58 -9.58 -11.09
CA LYS A 146 7.99 -10.56 -12.12
C LYS A 146 8.73 -9.90 -13.29
N GLU A 147 8.29 -8.72 -13.73
CA GLU A 147 8.95 -7.96 -14.79
C GLU A 147 10.34 -7.48 -14.34
N SER A 148 10.46 -6.96 -13.12
CA SER A 148 11.75 -6.54 -12.55
C SER A 148 12.75 -7.69 -12.38
N THR A 149 12.29 -8.89 -12.02
CA THR A 149 13.18 -10.06 -11.90
C THR A 149 13.52 -10.69 -13.25
N SER A 150 12.64 -10.60 -14.25
CA SER A 150 12.88 -11.16 -15.60
C SER A 150 14.04 -10.50 -16.35
N HIS A 151 14.40 -9.25 -16.01
CA HIS A 151 15.59 -8.56 -16.55
C HIS A 151 16.91 -9.04 -15.93
N VAL A 152 16.86 -9.77 -14.81
CA VAL A 152 18.00 -10.46 -14.20
C VAL A 152 17.97 -11.90 -14.71
N SER A 153 18.60 -12.11 -15.86
CA SER A 153 18.67 -13.41 -16.52
C SER A 153 19.10 -14.54 -15.58
N ARG A 154 18.17 -15.50 -15.42
CA ARG A 154 18.39 -16.95 -15.59
C ARG A 154 19.11 -17.76 -14.49
N GLU A 155 18.93 -17.44 -13.21
CA GLU A 155 19.35 -18.33 -12.10
C GLU A 155 18.65 -17.94 -10.78
N GLN A 156 17.44 -18.45 -10.52
CA GLN A 156 16.86 -18.78 -9.20
C GLN A 156 15.36 -19.12 -9.32
N ASP A 157 15.06 -20.41 -9.45
CA ASP A 157 13.75 -21.03 -9.24
C ASP A 157 13.36 -20.98 -7.75
N VAL A 158 13.09 -19.78 -7.21
CA VAL A 158 12.59 -19.59 -5.83
C VAL A 158 11.29 -18.78 -5.86
N LEU A 159 10.40 -19.11 -6.79
CA LEU A 159 9.00 -18.72 -6.74
C LEU A 159 8.17 -20.00 -6.77
N PRO A 160 7.18 -20.18 -5.87
CA PRO A 160 6.30 -21.34 -5.91
C PRO A 160 5.62 -21.41 -7.29
N GLN A 161 6.12 -22.29 -8.16
CA GLN A 161 5.66 -22.41 -9.55
C GLN A 161 4.28 -23.05 -9.68
N ASP A 162 3.68 -23.51 -8.58
CA ASP A 162 2.54 -24.44 -8.62
C ASP A 162 1.22 -23.89 -8.05
N ARG A 163 1.17 -22.61 -7.67
CA ARG A 163 -0.08 -21.89 -7.38
C ARG A 163 0.01 -20.47 -7.91
N SER A 164 -1.03 -20.01 -8.60
CA SER A 164 -1.09 -18.61 -9.02
C SER A 164 -0.90 -17.72 -7.79
N LEU A 165 0.10 -16.84 -7.78
CA LEU A 165 0.28 -15.80 -6.76
C LEU A 165 -1.03 -15.02 -6.52
N GLU A 166 -1.88 -14.98 -7.55
CA GLU A 166 -3.22 -14.40 -7.51
C GLU A 166 -4.17 -15.24 -6.66
N ASP A 167 -4.17 -16.57 -6.79
CA ASP A 167 -4.96 -17.46 -5.92
C ASP A 167 -4.47 -17.41 -4.47
N HIS A 168 -3.15 -17.27 -4.27
CA HIS A 168 -2.58 -17.12 -2.95
C HIS A 168 -3.14 -15.85 -2.30
N TYR A 169 -3.01 -14.70 -2.96
CA TYR A 169 -3.45 -13.42 -2.42
C TYR A 169 -4.98 -13.28 -2.29
N LEU A 170 -5.75 -13.79 -3.25
CA LEU A 170 -7.22 -13.73 -3.24
C LEU A 170 -7.84 -14.59 -2.13
N TYR A 171 -7.24 -15.75 -1.83
CA TYR A 171 -7.69 -16.58 -0.71
C TYR A 171 -7.52 -15.87 0.64
N PHE A 172 -6.52 -14.99 0.78
CA PHE A 172 -6.23 -14.28 2.02
C PHE A 172 -7.13 -13.08 2.33
N LEU A 173 -7.89 -12.58 1.35
CA LEU A 173 -8.71 -11.37 1.51
C LEU A 173 -10.18 -11.65 1.89
N GLY A 174 -10.58 -12.92 1.93
CA GLY A 174 -11.96 -13.34 2.13
C GLY A 174 -12.34 -13.77 3.54
N ASP A 175 -11.40 -13.82 4.50
CA ASP A 175 -11.64 -14.41 5.82
C ASP A 175 -10.98 -13.55 6.92
N GLU A 176 -11.64 -12.45 7.28
CA GLU A 176 -11.34 -11.74 8.53
C GLU A 176 -11.95 -12.55 9.69
N THR A 177 -11.17 -13.49 10.25
CA THR A 177 -11.51 -14.14 11.53
C THR A 177 -10.39 -13.90 12.53
N ASP A 178 -10.76 -13.22 13.62
CA ASP A 178 -9.93 -12.76 14.74
C ASP A 178 -8.80 -13.73 15.15
N CYS A 179 -7.55 -13.28 15.01
CA CYS A 179 -6.39 -13.85 15.71
C CYS A 179 -6.22 -13.16 17.09
N ASN A 180 -7.28 -13.06 17.88
CA ASN A 180 -7.18 -12.68 19.29
C ASN A 180 -8.04 -13.64 20.11
N ASP A 181 -7.39 -14.53 20.85
CA ASP A 181 -7.58 -14.62 22.30
C ASP A 181 -6.74 -15.74 22.94
N GLU A 182 -5.95 -15.30 23.92
CA GLU A 182 -5.66 -15.92 25.22
C GLU A 182 -4.87 -17.24 25.29
N ILE A 183 -3.64 -17.12 25.80
CA ILE A 183 -3.03 -18.15 26.66
C ILE A 183 -3.06 -17.59 28.09
N TRP A 184 -3.77 -18.32 28.96
CA TRP A 184 -3.96 -18.16 30.40
C TRP A 184 -2.77 -17.63 31.20
#